data_AF-A0A1V5R1K4-F1
#
_entry.id   AF-A0A1V5R1K4-F1
#
_cell.length_a   1.000
_cell.length_b   1.000
_cell.length_c   1.000
_cell.angle_alpha   90.00
_cell.angle_beta   90.00
_cell.angle_gamma   90.00
#
_symmetry.space_group_name_H-M   'P 1'
#
loop_
_entity.id
_entity.type
_entity.pdbx_description
1 polymer ?
#
loop_
_entity_poly.entity_id
_entity_poly.type
_entity_poly.pdbx_seq_one_letter_code
_entity_poly.pdbx_strand_id
1 'polypeptide(L)'
;MNSKRKFYNTVITLGVLATVWQWILPQYALAASLNYWHAATSSESLVFKIEENEANSVKITVSDEAEDIKVKVVETPEIKEVKPELTPKEEMRAWVLAEAKKAGLNPKEVDVIIHCESRWDDQAVGHNRNGSNDKGLWQINSIHRLSDTERLDYKTATKWAIEKRLRDGNWSAWYCARRLAIK
;
A
#
# COMPACT_ATOMS: atom_id res chain seq x y z
N MET A 1 -60.85 -37.78 9.87
CA MET A 1 -61.04 -36.71 8.87
C MET A 1 -59.67 -36.05 8.68
N ASN A 2 -58.77 -36.38 7.77
CA ASN A 2 -58.82 -36.68 6.33
C ASN A 2 -59.27 -35.49 5.47
N SER A 3 -58.32 -34.67 5.01
CA SER A 3 -58.31 -34.17 3.64
C SER A 3 -56.88 -33.86 3.19
N LYS A 4 -56.51 -34.47 2.07
CA LYS A 4 -55.23 -34.39 1.36
C LYS A 4 -55.38 -33.47 0.14
N ARG A 5 -54.24 -33.07 -0.44
CA ARG A 5 -53.99 -32.80 -1.89
C ARG A 5 -54.51 -31.44 -2.42
N LYS A 6 -53.88 -30.70 -3.37
CA LYS A 6 -52.89 -30.89 -4.47
C LYS A 6 -52.19 -29.52 -4.73
N PHE A 7 -50.90 -29.40 -5.05
CA PHE A 7 -50.19 -29.58 -6.35
C PHE A 7 -50.68 -28.71 -7.53
N TYR A 8 -49.87 -27.71 -7.94
CA TYR A 8 -49.57 -27.23 -9.31
C TYR A 8 -48.26 -26.41 -9.19
N ASN A 9 -47.07 -26.85 -9.58
CA ASN A 9 -46.52 -27.07 -10.94
C ASN A 9 -46.83 -25.95 -11.94
N THR A 10 -45.88 -25.05 -12.16
CA THR A 10 -45.60 -24.50 -13.51
C THR A 10 -44.12 -24.21 -13.65
N VAL A 11 -43.39 -25.19 -14.20
CA VAL A 11 -42.15 -24.97 -14.95
C VAL A 11 -42.59 -24.64 -16.38
N ILE A 12 -42.19 -23.49 -16.90
CA ILE A 12 -42.03 -23.29 -18.36
C ILE A 12 -40.66 -22.66 -18.58
N THR A 13 -39.72 -23.54 -18.86
CA THR A 13 -38.55 -23.34 -19.71
C THR A 13 -38.98 -22.95 -21.13
N LEU A 14 -38.38 -21.91 -21.70
CA LEU A 14 -38.16 -21.62 -23.13
C LEU A 14 -37.31 -20.33 -23.12
N GLY A 15 -36.16 -20.17 -23.76
CA GLY A 15 -35.43 -20.96 -24.73
C GLY A 15 -34.23 -20.09 -25.16
N VAL A 16 -33.17 -20.77 -25.54
CA VAL A 16 -31.86 -20.26 -25.98
C VAL A 16 -31.97 -19.19 -27.07
N LEU A 17 -31.26 -18.08 -26.89
CA LEU A 17 -30.75 -17.25 -27.99
C LEU A 17 -29.31 -16.85 -27.62
N ALA A 18 -28.39 -17.74 -27.96
CA ALA A 18 -26.98 -17.41 -28.09
C ALA A 18 -26.78 -16.76 -29.45
N THR A 19 -26.29 -15.51 -29.49
CA THR A 19 -25.36 -15.05 -30.53
C THR A 19 -24.61 -13.80 -30.07
N VAL A 20 -23.32 -14.00 -29.76
CA VAL A 20 -22.17 -13.20 -30.23
C VAL A 20 -22.25 -11.68 -30.08
N TRP A 21 -21.73 -11.17 -28.96
CA TRP A 21 -21.07 -9.85 -28.89
C TRP A 21 -19.71 -10.02 -28.20
N GLN A 22 -18.82 -10.74 -28.88
CA GLN A 22 -17.37 -10.54 -28.77
C GLN A 22 -16.95 -9.62 -29.91
N TRP A 23 -15.81 -8.93 -29.71
CA TRP A 23 -15.18 -7.91 -30.56
C TRP A 23 -15.85 -6.53 -30.40
N ILE A 24 -15.21 -5.50 -29.84
CA ILE A 24 -13.87 -4.98 -30.11
C ILE A 24 -13.34 -4.31 -28.83
N LEU A 25 -12.32 -4.90 -28.20
CA LEU A 25 -11.34 -4.10 -27.45
C LEU A 25 -9.99 -4.28 -28.15
N PRO A 26 -9.26 -3.20 -28.46
CA PRO A 26 -8.04 -3.27 -29.24
C PRO A 26 -6.93 -3.97 -28.45
N GLN A 27 -6.28 -4.95 -29.07
CA GLN A 27 -5.08 -5.62 -28.54
C GLN A 27 -3.83 -4.75 -28.71
N TYR A 28 -3.77 -3.60 -28.05
CA TYR A 28 -2.55 -2.80 -27.95
C TYR A 28 -2.00 -2.82 -26.52
N ALA A 29 -1.64 -4.00 -26.01
CA ALA A 29 -0.81 -4.09 -24.80
C ALA A 29 -0.01 -5.40 -24.68
N LEU A 30 0.13 -6.19 -25.76
CA LEU A 30 0.96 -7.42 -25.76
C LEU A 30 2.17 -7.37 -26.71
N ALA A 31 2.38 -6.26 -27.44
CA ALA A 31 3.56 -6.08 -28.29
C ALA A 31 4.77 -5.48 -27.55
N ALA A 32 4.60 -4.97 -26.32
CA ALA A 32 5.70 -4.42 -25.52
C ALA A 32 6.44 -5.47 -24.66
N SER A 33 5.96 -6.71 -24.59
CA SER A 33 6.59 -7.79 -23.81
C SER A 33 7.27 -8.88 -24.65
N LEU A 34 7.11 -8.88 -25.97
CA LEU A 34 7.76 -9.88 -26.85
C LEU A 34 9.14 -9.49 -27.37
N ASN A 35 9.47 -8.18 -27.43
CA ASN A 35 10.83 -7.74 -27.74
C ASN A 35 11.81 -7.91 -26.56
N TYR A 36 11.31 -8.31 -25.39
CA TYR A 36 12.17 -8.62 -24.23
C TYR A 36 12.54 -10.10 -24.12
N TRP A 37 11.84 -11.00 -24.84
CA TRP A 37 12.11 -12.44 -24.79
C TRP A 37 12.75 -13.02 -26.05
N HIS A 38 12.68 -12.34 -27.20
CA HIS A 38 13.42 -12.78 -28.40
C HIS A 38 14.87 -12.30 -28.47
N ALA A 39 15.29 -11.36 -27.62
CA ALA A 39 16.71 -11.06 -27.40
C ALA A 39 17.39 -12.09 -26.47
N ALA A 40 16.63 -13.00 -25.85
CA ALA A 40 17.16 -13.97 -24.87
C ALA A 40 17.48 -15.36 -25.47
N THR A 41 17.37 -15.56 -26.79
CA THR A 41 17.62 -16.88 -27.40
C THR A 41 18.51 -16.88 -28.65
N SER A 42 19.20 -15.79 -29.00
CA SER A 42 20.28 -15.87 -30.00
C SER A 42 21.59 -16.24 -29.32
N SER A 43 22.02 -17.46 -29.61
CA SER A 43 23.23 -18.12 -29.18
C SER A 43 24.51 -17.42 -29.66
N GLU A 44 25.13 -16.60 -28.82
CA GLU A 44 26.58 -16.50 -28.71
C GLU A 44 26.91 -16.34 -27.22
N SER A 45 27.42 -17.42 -26.61
CA SER A 45 27.75 -17.44 -25.19
C SER A 45 29.03 -16.63 -24.94
N LEU A 46 28.88 -15.35 -24.61
CA LEU A 46 29.93 -14.62 -23.90
C LEU A 46 30.02 -15.18 -22.48
N VAL A 47 31.02 -16.03 -22.25
CA VAL A 47 31.32 -16.57 -20.92
C VAL A 47 31.97 -15.47 -20.09
N PHE A 48 31.19 -14.81 -19.25
CA PHE A 48 31.70 -13.85 -18.27
C PHE A 48 32.18 -14.62 -17.03
N LYS A 49 33.50 -14.70 -16.85
CA LYS A 49 34.08 -14.99 -15.53
C LYS A 49 34.06 -13.68 -14.73
N ILE A 50 33.16 -13.61 -13.75
CA ILE A 50 33.19 -12.54 -12.74
C ILE A 50 34.02 -13.07 -11.58
N GLU A 51 35.26 -12.58 -11.46
CA GLU A 51 35.96 -12.60 -10.18
C GLU A 51 35.57 -11.32 -9.44
N GLU A 52 34.81 -11.47 -8.36
CA GLU A 52 34.59 -10.37 -7.42
C GLU A 52 35.93 -10.02 -6.76
N ASN A 53 36.50 -8.90 -7.17
CA ASN A 53 37.50 -8.20 -6.39
C ASN A 53 36.93 -6.84 -6.02
N GLU A 54 36.87 -6.57 -4.72
CA GLU A 54 36.58 -5.25 -4.15
C GLU A 54 37.64 -4.25 -4.62
N ALA A 55 37.40 -3.60 -5.77
CA ALA A 55 38.05 -2.36 -6.12
C ALA A 55 37.22 -1.64 -7.19
N ASN A 56 36.86 -0.41 -6.84
CA ASN A 56 36.19 0.57 -7.68
C ASN A 56 36.90 0.71 -9.05
N SER A 57 36.11 0.76 -10.13
CA SER A 57 36.46 0.89 -11.56
C SER A 57 36.66 -0.40 -12.36
N VAL A 58 35.73 -0.64 -13.29
CA VAL A 58 35.84 -1.63 -14.36
C VAL A 58 36.61 -0.99 -15.52
N LYS A 59 37.80 -1.50 -15.84
CA LYS A 59 38.49 -1.20 -17.11
C LYS A 59 38.02 -2.20 -18.16
N ILE A 60 37.33 -1.70 -19.18
CA ILE A 60 36.97 -2.48 -20.38
C ILE A 60 38.02 -2.16 -21.44
N THR A 61 38.79 -3.17 -21.87
CA THR A 61 39.71 -3.06 -22.99
C THR A 61 39.10 -3.78 -24.18
N VAL A 62 38.68 -3.03 -25.20
CA VAL A 62 38.30 -3.57 -26.51
C VAL A 62 39.48 -3.37 -27.43
N SER A 63 40.05 -4.46 -27.94
CA SER A 63 41.08 -4.44 -28.96
C SER A 63 40.42 -4.77 -30.30
N ASP A 64 40.23 -3.75 -31.13
CA ASP A 64 40.24 -3.91 -32.57
C ASP A 64 41.07 -2.78 -33.17
N GLU A 65 41.93 -3.18 -34.11
CA GLU A 65 42.93 -2.34 -34.75
C GLU A 65 42.27 -1.29 -35.64
N ALA A 66 42.48 -0.02 -35.29
CA ALA A 66 42.72 1.14 -36.16
C ALA A 66 42.06 2.43 -35.63
N GLU A 67 42.87 3.49 -35.66
CA GLU A 67 42.56 4.91 -35.49
C GLU A 67 42.53 5.48 -34.05
N ASP A 68 43.47 6.41 -33.83
CA ASP A 68 43.67 7.22 -32.63
C ASP A 68 42.43 8.03 -32.25
N ILE A 69 41.63 7.50 -31.33
CA ILE A 69 40.53 8.26 -30.70
C ILE A 69 41.06 8.90 -29.41
N LYS A 70 41.21 10.24 -29.44
CA LYS A 70 41.46 11.04 -28.23
C LYS A 70 40.22 11.01 -27.32
N VAL A 71 40.22 10.10 -26.36
CA VAL A 71 39.17 10.02 -25.32
C VAL A 71 39.38 11.13 -24.29
N LYS A 72 38.50 12.12 -24.28
CA LYS A 72 38.33 13.00 -23.11
C LYS A 72 37.72 12.16 -22.00
N VAL A 73 38.46 11.98 -20.92
CA VAL A 73 37.94 11.44 -19.66
C VAL A 73 36.90 12.43 -19.15
N VAL A 74 35.63 12.12 -19.38
CA VAL A 74 34.51 12.81 -18.75
C VAL A 74 34.41 12.21 -17.36
N GLU A 75 34.78 12.99 -16.35
CA GLU A 75 34.61 12.64 -14.95
C GLU A 75 33.12 12.33 -14.71
N THR A 76 32.83 11.05 -14.46
CA THR A 76 31.50 10.61 -14.05
C THR A 76 31.15 11.31 -12.73
N PRO A 77 30.06 12.09 -12.66
CA PRO A 77 29.69 12.76 -11.43
C PRO A 77 29.39 11.71 -10.36
N GLU A 78 30.07 11.85 -9.23
CA GLU A 78 29.89 11.07 -8.00
C GLU A 78 28.40 11.14 -7.59
N ILE A 79 27.66 10.05 -7.83
CA ILE A 79 26.26 9.94 -7.42
C ILE A 79 26.26 9.82 -5.89
N LYS A 80 26.15 10.95 -5.19
CA LYS A 80 25.86 10.95 -3.76
C LYS A 80 24.50 10.30 -3.56
N GLU A 81 24.47 9.23 -2.79
CA GLU A 81 23.26 8.52 -2.42
C GLU A 81 22.36 9.45 -1.60
N VAL A 82 21.43 10.14 -2.27
CA VAL A 82 20.47 11.05 -1.62
C VAL A 82 19.42 10.18 -0.96
N LYS A 83 19.55 9.96 0.35
CA LYS A 83 18.48 9.38 1.16
C LYS A 83 17.21 10.23 0.97
N PRO A 84 16.09 9.67 0.52
CA PRO A 84 14.87 10.47 0.32
C PRO A 84 14.44 11.07 1.65
N GLU A 85 14.30 12.39 1.68
CA GLU A 85 13.72 13.12 2.80
C GLU A 85 12.23 12.77 2.88
N LEU A 86 11.81 12.14 3.97
CA LEU A 86 10.42 11.76 4.18
C LEU A 86 9.58 13.02 4.40
N THR A 87 8.37 13.04 3.85
CA THR A 87 7.43 14.10 4.17
C THR A 87 7.02 14.01 5.64
N PRO A 88 6.63 15.13 6.29
CA PRO A 88 6.19 15.11 7.70
C PRO A 88 5.06 14.09 7.97
N LYS A 89 4.18 13.88 6.98
CA LYS A 89 3.10 12.90 7.06
C LYS A 89 3.61 11.46 7.02
N GLU A 90 4.63 11.17 6.22
CA GLU A 90 5.26 9.86 6.17
C GLU A 90 6.08 9.58 7.42
N GLU A 91 6.77 10.57 7.97
CA GLU A 91 7.45 10.46 9.27
C GLU A 91 6.47 10.17 10.41
N MET A 92 5.37 10.91 10.47
CA MET A 92 4.27 10.67 11.41
C MET A 92 3.73 9.25 11.26
N ARG A 93 3.43 8.83 10.02
CA ARG A 93 2.93 7.47 9.75
C ARG A 93 3.90 6.41 10.19
N ALA A 94 5.18 6.55 9.84
CA ALA A 94 6.23 5.61 10.25
C ALA A 94 6.34 5.52 11.78
N TRP A 95 6.31 6.67 12.47
CA TRP A 95 6.37 6.72 13.93
C TRP A 95 5.18 6.01 14.58
N VAL A 96 3.95 6.30 14.14
CA VAL A 96 2.73 5.70 14.70
C VAL A 96 2.71 4.18 14.51
N LEU A 97 3.08 3.71 13.33
CA LEU A 97 3.13 2.28 13.03
C LEU A 97 4.23 1.55 13.82
N ALA A 98 5.38 2.21 14.01
CA ALA A 98 6.45 1.69 14.86
C ALA A 98 6.02 1.61 16.33
N GLU A 99 5.33 2.64 16.84
CA GLU A 99 4.84 2.66 18.23
C GLU A 99 3.77 1.60 18.47
N ALA A 100 2.84 1.40 17.53
CA ALA A 100 1.87 0.32 17.58
C ALA A 100 2.54 -1.06 17.58
N LYS A 101 3.55 -1.26 16.71
CA LYS A 101 4.33 -2.51 16.67
C LYS A 101 5.04 -2.77 17.99
N LYS A 102 5.65 -1.74 18.58
CA LYS A 102 6.32 -1.81 19.88
C LYS A 102 5.37 -2.23 21.01
N ALA A 103 4.10 -1.83 20.93
CA ALA A 103 3.05 -2.24 21.85
C ALA A 103 2.47 -3.65 21.56
N GLY A 104 3.00 -4.38 20.58
CA GLY A 104 2.52 -5.71 20.19
C GLY A 104 1.23 -5.70 19.37
N LEU A 105 0.83 -4.54 18.83
CA LEU A 105 -0.34 -4.41 17.97
C LEU A 105 0.03 -4.58 16.50
N ASN A 106 -0.94 -5.00 15.68
CA ASN A 106 -0.74 -5.18 14.24
C ASN A 106 -0.71 -3.81 13.52
N PRO A 107 0.43 -3.40 12.93
CA PRO A 107 0.52 -2.08 12.29
C PRO A 107 -0.41 -1.94 11.09
N LYS A 108 -0.76 -3.05 10.40
CA LYS A 108 -1.70 -3.00 9.27
C LYS A 108 -3.11 -2.62 9.73
N GLU A 109 -3.56 -3.11 10.87
CA GLU A 109 -4.87 -2.74 11.43
C GLU A 109 -4.89 -1.26 11.80
N VAL A 110 -3.84 -0.79 12.47
CA VAL A 110 -3.69 0.62 12.83
C VAL A 110 -3.70 1.52 11.60
N ASP A 111 -2.95 1.14 10.56
CA ASP A 111 -2.90 1.90 9.31
C ASP A 111 -4.27 2.06 8.66
N VAL A 112 -5.03 0.96 8.57
CA VAL A 112 -6.36 0.98 7.95
C VAL A 112 -7.37 1.74 8.83
N ILE A 113 -7.31 1.59 10.16
CA ILE A 113 -8.16 2.34 11.09
C ILE A 113 -7.93 3.83 10.94
N ILE A 114 -6.68 4.29 11.07
CA ILE A 114 -6.34 5.72 10.97
C ILE A 114 -6.68 6.28 9.59
N HIS A 115 -6.37 5.54 8.52
CA HIS A 115 -6.74 5.97 7.18
C HIS A 115 -8.25 6.17 7.03
N CYS A 116 -9.05 5.29 7.64
CA CYS A 116 -10.49 5.36 7.61
C CYS A 116 -11.06 6.51 8.47
N GLU A 117 -10.49 6.74 9.65
CA GLU A 117 -10.95 7.76 10.61
C GLU A 117 -10.59 9.18 10.16
N SER A 118 -9.33 9.41 9.74
CA SER A 118 -8.81 10.76 9.49
C SER A 118 -8.06 10.90 8.16
N ARG A 119 -7.84 9.82 7.40
CA ARG A 119 -6.97 9.80 6.21
C ARG A 119 -5.55 10.29 6.52
N TRP A 120 -5.06 9.94 7.71
CA TRP A 120 -3.75 10.38 8.21
C TRP A 120 -3.63 11.92 8.28
N ASP A 121 -4.69 12.59 8.73
CA ASP A 121 -4.71 14.02 9.07
C ASP A 121 -4.77 14.17 10.58
N ASP A 122 -3.68 14.64 11.19
CA ASP A 122 -3.55 14.85 12.63
C ASP A 122 -4.34 16.07 13.13
N GLN A 123 -4.85 16.90 12.22
CA GLN A 123 -5.68 18.06 12.53
C GLN A 123 -7.16 17.86 12.16
N ALA A 124 -7.56 16.62 11.82
CA ALA A 124 -8.93 16.31 11.44
C ALA A 124 -9.94 16.61 12.58
N VAL A 125 -11.09 17.18 12.23
CA VAL A 125 -12.18 17.47 13.19
C VAL A 125 -13.50 16.91 12.68
N GLY A 126 -14.11 16.03 13.47
CA GLY A 126 -15.45 15.49 13.27
C GLY A 126 -16.44 16.09 14.27
N HIS A 127 -17.66 16.40 13.82
CA HIS A 127 -18.73 16.91 14.69
C HIS A 127 -19.89 15.92 14.76
N ASN A 128 -20.29 15.57 15.98
CA ASN A 128 -21.38 14.64 16.23
C ASN A 128 -22.69 15.37 16.52
N ARG A 129 -23.81 14.70 16.22
CA ARG A 129 -25.17 15.28 16.41
C ARG A 129 -25.50 15.61 17.87
N ASN A 130 -24.84 14.96 18.83
CA ASN A 130 -25.03 15.18 20.26
C ASN A 130 -24.20 16.36 20.81
N GLY A 131 -23.53 17.12 19.95
CA GLY A 131 -22.67 18.26 20.34
C GLY A 131 -21.24 17.87 20.74
N SER A 132 -20.91 16.58 20.82
CA SER A 132 -19.53 16.14 20.99
C SER A 132 -18.72 16.30 19.68
N ASN A 133 -17.40 16.32 19.79
CA ASN A 133 -16.52 16.32 18.62
C ASN A 133 -15.42 15.27 18.72
N ASP A 134 -14.99 14.79 17.56
CA ASP A 134 -13.87 13.88 17.38
C ASP A 134 -12.69 14.68 16.82
N LYS A 135 -11.48 14.46 17.35
CA LYS A 135 -10.31 15.24 16.95
C LYS A 135 -9.09 14.39 16.66
N GLY A 136 -8.30 14.91 15.73
CA GLY A 136 -6.98 14.47 15.35
C GLY A 136 -6.94 13.10 14.69
N LEU A 137 -5.73 12.54 14.69
CA LEU A 137 -5.38 11.36 13.91
C LEU A 137 -6.29 10.15 14.16
N TRP A 138 -6.68 9.96 15.43
CA TRP A 138 -7.49 8.84 15.90
C TRP A 138 -8.97 9.18 16.07
N GLN A 139 -9.40 10.39 15.68
CA GLN A 139 -10.78 10.86 15.86
C GLN A 139 -11.29 10.61 17.29
N ILE A 140 -10.52 11.07 18.29
CA ILE A 140 -10.85 10.83 19.70
C ILE A 140 -11.97 11.77 20.12
N ASN A 141 -13.05 11.20 20.65
CA ASN A 141 -14.22 11.96 21.08
C ASN A 141 -13.95 12.82 22.34
N SER A 142 -14.57 14.00 22.40
CA SER A 142 -14.51 14.96 23.52
C SER A 142 -15.05 14.42 24.85
N ILE A 143 -15.80 13.31 24.87
CA ILE A 143 -16.25 12.68 26.12
C ILE A 143 -15.09 12.06 26.92
N HIS A 144 -13.94 11.85 26.29
CA HIS A 144 -12.75 11.34 26.94
C HIS A 144 -12.00 12.47 27.65
N ARG A 145 -11.31 12.15 28.76
CA ARG A 145 -10.57 13.10 29.60
C ARG A 145 -9.23 13.52 28.97
N LEU A 146 -9.26 13.90 27.70
CA LEU A 146 -8.13 14.47 26.96
C LEU A 146 -8.50 15.89 26.55
N SER A 147 -7.59 16.83 26.75
CA SER A 147 -7.71 18.19 26.21
C SER A 147 -7.68 18.17 24.68
N ASP A 148 -8.15 19.25 24.07
CA ASP A 148 -8.12 19.41 22.62
C ASP A 148 -6.71 19.31 22.04
N THR A 149 -5.73 19.89 22.74
CA THR A 149 -4.31 19.83 22.36
C THR A 149 -3.78 18.40 22.35
N GLU A 150 -4.13 17.60 23.36
CA GLU A 150 -3.69 16.20 23.45
C GLU A 150 -4.33 15.31 22.37
N ARG A 151 -5.57 15.63 21.96
CA ARG A 151 -6.24 14.91 20.87
C ARG A 151 -5.67 15.25 19.48
N LEU A 152 -5.17 16.47 19.31
CA LEU A 152 -4.54 16.95 18.07
C LEU A 152 -3.03 16.64 18.01
N ASP A 153 -2.38 16.35 19.14
CA ASP A 153 -1.01 15.85 19.16
C ASP A 153 -0.99 14.35 18.82
N TYR A 154 -0.53 13.99 17.61
CA TYR A 154 -0.56 12.61 17.15
C TYR A 154 0.19 11.64 18.06
N LYS A 155 1.24 12.10 18.78
CA LYS A 155 2.01 11.24 19.69
C LYS A 155 1.20 10.89 20.92
N THR A 156 0.60 11.89 21.57
CA THR A 156 -0.25 11.71 22.75
C THR A 156 -1.51 10.93 22.39
N ALA A 157 -2.19 11.29 21.31
CA ALA A 157 -3.37 10.59 20.82
C ALA A 157 -3.08 9.10 20.52
N THR A 158 -1.93 8.81 19.90
CA THR A 158 -1.51 7.42 19.59
C THR A 158 -1.25 6.61 20.84
N LYS A 159 -0.53 7.16 21.82
CA LYS A 159 -0.28 6.47 23.10
C LYS A 159 -1.60 6.13 23.80
N TRP A 160 -2.51 7.11 23.88
CA TRP A 160 -3.82 6.89 24.47
C TRP A 160 -4.65 5.84 23.72
N ALA A 161 -4.61 5.86 22.38
CA ALA A 161 -5.33 4.88 21.55
C ALA A 161 -4.82 3.45 21.78
N ILE A 162 -3.50 3.28 21.85
CA ILE A 162 -2.83 2.02 22.18
C ILE A 162 -3.25 1.55 23.58
N GLU A 163 -3.15 2.40 24.60
CA GLU A 163 -3.56 2.06 25.97
C GLU A 163 -5.03 1.65 26.04
N LYS A 164 -5.90 2.36 25.31
CA LYS A 164 -7.31 2.03 25.21
C LYS A 164 -7.52 0.67 24.55
N ARG A 165 -6.83 0.39 23.44
CA ARG A 165 -6.89 -0.92 22.76
C ARG A 165 -6.45 -2.06 23.67
N LEU A 166 -5.39 -1.86 24.44
CA LEU A 166 -4.87 -2.87 25.37
C LEU A 166 -5.82 -3.09 26.54
N ARG A 167 -6.42 -2.03 27.09
CA ARG A 167 -7.40 -2.10 28.17
C ARG A 167 -8.72 -2.74 27.73
N ASP A 168 -9.24 -2.35 26.57
CA ASP A 168 -10.55 -2.80 26.07
C ASP A 168 -10.44 -4.19 25.41
N GLY A 169 -9.22 -4.63 25.07
CA GLY A 169 -8.97 -5.91 24.40
C GLY A 169 -9.41 -5.96 22.94
N ASN A 170 -9.96 -4.86 22.40
CA ASN A 170 -10.40 -4.73 21.02
C ASN A 170 -10.41 -3.26 20.51
N TRP A 171 -10.57 -3.07 19.21
CA TRP A 171 -10.66 -1.76 18.55
C TRP A 171 -12.10 -1.22 18.44
N SER A 172 -13.09 -1.83 19.11
CA SER A 172 -14.51 -1.53 18.90
C SER A 172 -14.94 -0.10 19.26
N ALA A 173 -14.10 0.66 19.97
CA ALA A 173 -14.35 2.08 20.23
C ALA A 173 -14.31 2.93 18.95
N TRP A 174 -13.54 2.53 17.94
CA TRP A 174 -13.43 3.20 16.66
C TRP A 174 -14.52 2.69 15.70
N TYR A 175 -15.27 3.63 15.12
CA TYR A 175 -16.34 3.27 14.18
C TYR A 175 -15.77 2.55 12.97
N CYS A 176 -14.63 2.99 12.45
CA CYS A 176 -13.95 2.34 11.33
C CYS A 176 -13.53 0.90 11.64
N ALA A 177 -12.99 0.64 12.82
CA ALA A 177 -12.61 -0.71 13.21
C ALA A 177 -13.82 -1.66 13.23
N ARG A 178 -14.95 -1.20 13.78
CA ARG A 178 -16.22 -1.97 13.75
C ARG A 178 -16.69 -2.22 12.32
N ARG A 179 -16.66 -1.19 11.47
CA ARG A 179 -17.07 -1.29 10.06
C ARG A 179 -16.18 -2.24 9.25
N LEU A 180 -14.90 -2.34 9.61
CA LEU A 180 -13.90 -3.18 8.97
C LEU A 180 -13.77 -4.58 9.60
N ALA A 181 -14.58 -4.89 10.62
CA ALA A 181 -14.52 -6.13 11.39
C ALA A 181 -13.13 -6.43 12.00
N ILE A 182 -12.39 -5.38 12.38
CA ILE A 182 -11.10 -5.50 13.08
C ILE A 182 -11.39 -5.71 14.58
N LYS A 183 -10.79 -6.76 15.16
CA LYS A 183 -10.95 -7.10 16.58
C LYS A 183 -9.90 -6.43 17.43
#